data_AF-A0A6F8TF08-F1
#
_entry.id   AF-A0A6F8TF08-F1
#
_cell.length_a   1.000
_cell.length_b   1.000
_cell.length_c   1.000
_cell.angle_alpha   90.00
_cell.angle_beta   90.00
_cell.angle_gamma   90.00
#
_symmetry.space_group_name_H-M   'P 1'
#
loop_
_entity.id
_entity.type
_entity.pdbx_description
1 polymer ?
#
loop_
_entity_poly.entity_id
_entity_poly.type
_entity_poly.pdbx_seq_one_letter_code
_entity_poly.pdbx_strand_id
1 'polypeptide(L)'
;MLSENLYQSDTRKSPINKSLFEIWGNILSELSNESFVKLEINKELLLKEYALLFKDLEFNNAISRHSSSSKGVMDGFSRIKVLVEKN
;
A
#
# COMPACT_ATOMS: atom_id res chain seq x y z
N MET A 1 -28.41 35.50 -9.58
CA MET A 1 -27.12 34.99 -10.11
C MET A 1 -26.20 34.76 -8.91
N LEU A 2 -26.20 33.55 -8.35
CA LEU A 2 -25.19 32.95 -7.46
C LEU A 2 -25.72 31.55 -7.08
N SER A 3 -25.80 30.67 -8.08
CA SER A 3 -26.21 29.27 -7.92
C SER A 3 -25.33 28.40 -8.79
N GLU A 4 -24.01 28.43 -8.56
CA GLU A 4 -23.07 27.67 -9.40
C GLU A 4 -21.71 27.45 -8.74
N ASN A 5 -21.69 27.02 -7.48
CA ASN A 5 -20.55 26.25 -6.97
C ASN A 5 -21.06 24.93 -6.41
N LEU A 6 -21.59 24.17 -7.36
CA LEU A 6 -21.86 22.74 -7.30
C LEU A 6 -20.61 22.00 -6.80
N TYR A 7 -20.82 21.11 -5.84
CA TYR A 7 -20.21 19.77 -5.76
C TYR A 7 -19.03 19.55 -6.71
N GLN A 8 -17.85 20.02 -6.33
CA GLN A 8 -16.64 19.46 -6.90
C GLN A 8 -16.40 18.14 -6.17
N SER A 9 -17.13 17.11 -6.59
CA SER A 9 -16.83 15.74 -6.21
C SER A 9 -15.37 15.50 -6.58
N ASP A 10 -14.51 15.35 -5.57
CA ASP A 10 -13.09 15.03 -5.71
C ASP A 10 -12.95 13.58 -6.19
N THR A 11 -13.49 13.31 -7.39
CA THR A 11 -13.39 12.04 -8.12
C THR A 11 -12.09 11.99 -8.92
N ARG A 12 -11.10 12.82 -8.58
CA ARG A 12 -9.77 12.68 -9.13
C ARG A 12 -9.21 11.40 -8.54
N LYS A 13 -9.15 10.36 -9.37
CA LYS A 13 -8.34 9.18 -9.06
C LYS A 13 -6.93 9.69 -8.77
N SER A 14 -6.51 9.63 -7.51
CA SER A 14 -5.13 9.89 -7.13
C SER A 14 -4.24 9.00 -8.01
N PRO A 15 -3.10 9.51 -8.50
CA PRO A 15 -2.17 8.68 -9.26
C PRO A 15 -1.84 7.42 -8.46
N ILE A 16 -1.85 6.27 -9.13
CA ILE A 16 -1.46 5.00 -8.53
C ILE A 16 -0.09 5.19 -7.89
N ASN A 17 0.05 4.81 -6.63
CA ASN A 17 1.34 4.84 -5.95
C ASN A 17 2.25 3.79 -6.60
N LYS A 18 3.08 4.23 -7.56
CA LYS A 18 3.95 3.36 -8.36
C LYS A 18 4.91 2.54 -7.48
N SER A 19 5.48 3.15 -6.44
CA SER A 19 6.37 2.46 -5.51
C SER A 19 5.64 1.35 -4.77
N LEU A 20 4.43 1.63 -4.29
CA LEU A 20 3.61 0.63 -3.60
C LEU A 20 3.22 -0.53 -4.54
N PHE A 21 2.90 -0.23 -5.80
CA PHE A 21 2.63 -1.25 -6.82
C PHE A 21 3.86 -2.15 -7.05
N GLU A 22 5.04 -1.57 -7.19
CA GLU A 22 6.29 -2.31 -7.37
C GLU A 22 6.64 -3.17 -6.14
N ILE A 23 6.45 -2.65 -4.92
CA ILE A 23 6.66 -3.40 -3.68
C ILE A 23 5.76 -4.64 -3.63
N TRP A 24 4.45 -4.46 -3.86
CA TRP A 24 3.51 -5.58 -3.90
C TRP A 24 3.86 -6.58 -4.99
N GLY A 25 4.18 -6.12 -6.20
CA GLY A 25 4.56 -6.98 -7.32
C GLY A 25 5.77 -7.86 -6.99
N ASN A 26 6.82 -7.27 -6.42
CA ASN A 26 8.03 -8.00 -6.02
C ASN A 26 7.72 -9.05 -4.96
N ILE A 27 7.06 -8.66 -3.85
CA ILE A 27 6.77 -9.57 -2.74
C ILE A 27 5.88 -10.74 -3.20
N LEU A 28 4.80 -10.44 -3.93
CA LEU A 28 3.87 -11.46 -4.39
C LEU A 28 4.51 -12.42 -5.40
N SER A 29 5.45 -11.96 -6.22
CA SER A 29 6.16 -12.79 -7.19
C SER A 29 7.09 -13.84 -6.57
N GLU A 30 7.51 -13.63 -5.32
CA GLU A 30 8.40 -14.52 -4.57
C GLU A 30 7.65 -15.51 -3.66
N LEU A 31 6.32 -15.42 -3.58
CA LEU A 31 5.54 -16.29 -2.70
C LEU A 31 5.52 -17.73 -3.21
N SER A 32 5.69 -18.66 -2.28
CA SER A 32 5.36 -20.07 -2.51
C SER A 32 3.84 -20.23 -2.64
N ASN A 33 3.40 -21.33 -3.26
CA ASN A 33 1.97 -21.63 -3.37
C ASN A 33 1.29 -21.78 -1.99
N GLU A 34 1.98 -22.37 -1.02
CA GLU A 34 1.48 -22.49 0.37
C GLU A 34 1.30 -21.10 1.02
N SER A 35 2.29 -20.23 0.87
CA SER A 35 2.23 -18.86 1.40
C SER A 35 1.13 -18.05 0.73
N PHE A 36 0.94 -18.21 -0.58
CA PHE A 36 -0.14 -17.56 -1.32
C PHE A 36 -1.52 -18.02 -0.83
N VAL A 37 -1.74 -19.34 -0.68
CA VAL A 37 -3.01 -19.88 -0.17
C VAL A 37 -3.29 -19.39 1.25
N LYS A 38 -2.27 -19.34 2.12
CA LYS A 38 -2.40 -18.79 3.47
C LYS A 38 -2.83 -17.32 3.42
N LEU A 39 -2.19 -16.52 2.57
CA LEU A 39 -2.50 -15.10 2.38
C LEU A 39 -3.93 -14.90 1.85
N GLU A 40 -4.40 -15.77 0.96
CA GLU A 40 -5.76 -15.76 0.42
C GLU A 40 -6.81 -16.09 1.49
N ILE A 41 -6.56 -17.11 2.33
CA ILE A 41 -7.43 -17.45 3.46
C ILE A 41 -7.51 -16.27 4.45
N ASN A 42 -6.39 -15.58 4.69
CA ASN A 42 -6.29 -14.46 5.63
C ASN A 42 -6.56 -13.09 4.99
N LYS A 43 -7.10 -13.03 3.77
CA LYS A 43 -7.26 -11.79 2.99
C LYS A 43 -7.95 -10.66 3.75
N GLU A 44 -9.01 -10.96 4.49
CA GLU A 44 -9.74 -9.94 5.25
C GLU A 44 -8.90 -9.36 6.41
N LEU A 45 -8.08 -10.20 7.04
CA LEU A 45 -7.14 -9.74 8.08
C LEU A 45 -6.03 -8.90 7.45
N LEU A 46 -5.45 -9.38 6.35
CA LEU A 46 -4.43 -8.67 5.57
C LEU A 46 -4.91 -7.26 5.19
N LEU A 47 -6.12 -7.13 4.65
CA LEU A 47 -6.68 -5.83 4.25
C LEU A 47 -6.91 -4.90 5.43
N LYS A 48 -7.35 -5.42 6.59
CA LYS A 48 -7.50 -4.63 7.82
C LYS A 48 -6.15 -4.12 8.32
N GLU A 49 -5.15 -4.97 8.38
CA GLU A 49 -3.81 -4.61 8.85
C GLU A 49 -3.09 -3.68 7.87
N TYR A 50 -3.26 -3.90 6.57
CA TYR A 50 -2.80 -3.01 5.52
C TYR A 50 -3.37 -1.60 5.66
N ALA A 51 -4.68 -1.48 5.92
CA ALA A 51 -5.31 -0.18 6.15
C ALA A 51 -4.73 0.54 7.38
N LEU A 52 -4.26 -0.19 8.40
CA LEU A 52 -3.62 0.39 9.57
C LEU A 52 -2.23 0.96 9.26
N LEU A 53 -1.49 0.42 8.28
CA LEU A 53 -0.18 0.98 7.88
C LEU A 53 -0.29 2.42 7.38
N PHE A 54 -1.41 2.80 6.74
CA PHE A 54 -1.63 4.18 6.29
C PHE A 54 -1.86 5.18 7.44
N LYS A 55 -2.00 4.72 8.69
CA LYS A 55 -2.02 5.60 9.85
C LYS A 55 -0.60 5.96 10.32
N ASP A 56 0.41 5.29 9.81
CA ASP A 56 1.81 5.54 10.15
C ASP A 56 2.43 6.57 9.19
N LEU A 57 2.86 7.71 9.74
CA LEU A 57 3.44 8.80 8.97
C LEU A 57 4.73 8.38 8.24
N GLU A 58 5.59 7.61 8.89
CA GLU A 58 6.85 7.15 8.30
C GLU A 58 6.58 6.20 7.13
N PHE A 59 5.52 5.37 7.21
CA PHE A 59 5.15 4.48 6.12
C PHE A 59 4.69 5.29 4.92
N ASN A 60 3.78 6.23 5.15
CA ASN A 60 3.29 7.12 4.11
C ASN A 60 4.43 7.90 3.45
N ASN A 61 5.38 8.41 4.23
CA ASN A 61 6.55 9.10 3.70
C ASN A 61 7.44 8.17 2.87
N ALA A 62 7.69 6.94 3.35
CA ALA A 62 8.47 5.94 2.65
C ALA A 62 7.89 5.59 1.27
N ILE A 63 6.58 5.40 1.16
CA ILE A 63 5.91 5.05 -0.11
C ILE A 63 5.59 6.27 -0.99
N SER A 64 5.84 7.51 -0.55
CA SER A 64 5.55 8.71 -1.31
C SER A 64 6.77 9.61 -1.47
N ARG A 65 7.04 10.49 -0.51
CA ARG A 65 8.10 11.49 -0.57
C ARG A 65 9.51 10.89 -0.64
N HIS A 66 9.71 9.72 -0.05
CA HIS A 66 11.01 9.06 0.06
C HIS A 66 11.11 7.77 -0.76
N SER A 67 10.16 7.52 -1.67
CA SER A 67 10.04 6.27 -2.41
C SER A 67 11.18 6.00 -3.41
N SER A 68 12.00 7.00 -3.71
CA SER A 68 13.20 6.87 -4.56
C SER A 68 14.51 6.81 -3.77
N SER A 69 14.46 7.02 -2.44
CA SER A 69 15.64 6.90 -1.58
C SER A 69 15.83 5.44 -1.16
N SER A 70 17.08 4.98 -1.04
CA SER A 70 17.36 3.60 -0.59
C SER A 70 16.68 3.29 0.74
N LYS A 71 16.70 4.23 1.68
CA LYS A 71 16.02 4.09 2.97
C LYS A 71 14.51 3.92 2.82
N GLY A 72 13.85 4.82 2.08
CA GLY A 72 12.39 4.74 1.89
C GLY A 72 11.94 3.49 1.15
N VAL A 73 12.73 3.03 0.16
CA VAL A 73 12.49 1.75 -0.52
C VAL A 73 12.57 0.58 0.46
N MET A 74 13.66 0.50 1.25
CA MET A 74 13.84 -0.57 2.24
C MET A 74 12.75 -0.54 3.32
N ASP A 75 12.42 0.64 3.85
CA ASP A 75 11.42 0.80 4.90
C ASP A 75 10.02 0.42 4.40
N GLY A 76 9.61 0.89 3.22
CA GLY A 76 8.34 0.54 2.59
C GLY A 76 8.23 -0.95 2.28
N PHE A 77 9.26 -1.53 1.66
CA PHE A 77 9.32 -2.95 1.34
C PHE A 77 9.23 -3.83 2.59
N SER A 78 10.04 -3.54 3.61
CA SER A 78 10.08 -4.33 4.85
C SER A 78 8.73 -4.35 5.55
N ARG A 79 7.99 -3.25 5.54
CA ARG A 79 6.67 -3.18 6.18
C ARG A 79 5.60 -3.98 5.46
N ILE A 80 5.57 -3.95 4.13
CA ILE A 80 4.67 -4.82 3.36
C ILE A 80 5.08 -6.28 3.49
N LYS A 81 6.38 -6.58 3.52
CA LYS A 81 6.89 -7.95 3.68
C LYS A 81 6.48 -8.55 5.03
N VAL A 82 6.68 -7.82 6.12
CA VAL A 82 6.22 -8.24 7.46
C VAL A 82 4.71 -8.47 7.50
N LEU A 83 3.93 -7.58 6.86
CA LEU A 83 2.48 -7.73 6.75
C LEU A 83 2.10 -9.03 6.01
N VAL A 84 2.76 -9.33 4.89
CA VAL A 84 2.51 -10.55 4.10
C VAL A 84 2.94 -11.81 4.83
N GLU A 85 4.12 -11.83 5.45
CA GLU A 85 4.64 -13.00 6.17
C GLU A 85 3.83 -13.36 7.42
N LYS A 86 3.24 -12.34 8.06
CA LYS A 86 2.37 -12.52 9.22
C LYS A 86 1.03 -13.17 8.83
N ASN A 87 0.46 -12.79 7.68
CA ASN A 87 -0.80 -13.32 7.16
C ASN A 87 -0.58 -14.59 6.33
#